data_AF-A0A962FY27-F1
#
_entry.id   AF-A0A962FY27-F1
#
_cell.length_a   1.000
_cell.length_b   1.000
_cell.length_c   1.000
_cell.angle_alpha   90.00
_cell.angle_beta   90.00
_cell.angle_gamma   90.00
#
_symmetry.space_group_name_H-M   'P 1'
#
loop_
_entity.id
_entity.type
_entity.pdbx_description
1 polymer ?
#
loop_
_entity_poly.entity_id
_entity_poly.type
_entity_poly.pdbx_seq_one_letter_code
_entity_poly.pdbx_strand_id
1 'polypeptide(L)'
;AKKKQQKQDEQKDNEQRLRRNVDAFRRKASEEAANNLLDLGSGLSREAIEGAITKSINDNSPDLGLKSLIDSQKKKILISQTYPDKPFADIIYQMLLHNNVPAEDILYTNCDDEICRVPEGRGVYDYLREFFVESYSTQKIFVLFVTSENTKVSWGAITEVGASWITQVDHKIFNVHPFRPEHPLNDEVQWQSTNREEPTRGELWMIPLNADVFCQKIEAVCDALGYEKKTRADNKAYLGTLIPIRSA
;
A
#
# COMPACT_ATOMS: atom_id res chain seq x y z
N ALA A 1 -33.89 -12.85 29.63
CA ALA A 1 -34.91 -12.50 28.61
C ALA A 1 -34.59 -11.18 27.91
N LYS A 2 -34.61 -10.02 28.59
CA LYS A 2 -34.40 -8.67 27.98
C LYS A 2 -33.17 -8.50 27.08
N LYS A 3 -31.97 -8.94 27.48
CA LYS A 3 -30.74 -8.86 26.66
C LYS A 3 -30.79 -9.68 25.36
N LYS A 4 -31.55 -10.78 25.35
CA LYS A 4 -31.70 -11.66 24.18
C LYS A 4 -32.71 -11.08 23.18
N GLN A 5 -33.70 -10.35 23.70
CA GLN A 5 -34.73 -9.65 22.93
C GLN A 5 -34.17 -8.38 22.28
N GLN A 6 -33.39 -7.57 23.01
CA GLN A 6 -32.67 -6.41 22.44
C GLN A 6 -31.74 -6.80 21.29
N LYS A 7 -30.96 -7.88 21.43
CA LYS A 7 -30.12 -8.39 20.34
C LYS A 7 -30.92 -8.84 19.11
N GLN A 8 -32.11 -9.42 19.30
CA GLN A 8 -32.98 -9.82 18.20
C GLN A 8 -33.62 -8.62 17.49
N ASP A 9 -33.99 -7.59 18.24
CA ASP A 9 -34.58 -6.37 17.69
C ASP A 9 -33.53 -5.54 16.93
N GLU A 10 -32.30 -5.45 17.45
CA GLU A 10 -31.15 -4.87 16.73
C GLU A 10 -30.82 -5.64 15.43
N GLN A 11 -30.90 -6.97 15.47
CA GLN A 11 -30.63 -7.79 14.29
C GLN A 11 -31.70 -7.57 13.19
N LYS A 12 -32.97 -7.41 13.59
CA LYS A 12 -34.08 -7.09 12.67
C LYS A 12 -33.97 -5.68 12.09
N ASP A 13 -33.60 -4.68 12.88
CA ASP A 13 -33.38 -3.31 12.39
C ASP A 13 -32.21 -3.27 11.39
N ASN A 14 -31.11 -3.96 11.70
CA ASN A 14 -29.96 -4.08 10.81
C ASN A 14 -30.30 -4.80 9.50
N GLU A 15 -31.10 -5.86 9.56
CA GLU A 15 -31.56 -6.58 8.35
C GLU A 15 -32.48 -5.70 7.48
N GLN A 16 -33.37 -4.91 8.10
CA GLN A 16 -34.21 -3.97 7.37
C GLN A 16 -33.41 -2.85 6.72
N ARG A 17 -32.40 -2.30 7.42
CA ARG A 17 -31.47 -1.31 6.84
C ARG A 17 -30.70 -1.90 5.67
N LEU A 18 -30.16 -3.11 5.83
CA LEU A 18 -29.43 -3.80 4.78
C LEU A 18 -30.32 -4.03 3.54
N ARG A 19 -31.57 -4.50 3.73
CA ARG A 19 -32.52 -4.68 2.62
C ARG A 19 -32.79 -3.36 1.89
N ARG A 20 -33.04 -2.27 2.61
CA ARG A 20 -33.27 -0.95 2.00
C ARG A 20 -32.07 -0.46 1.20
N ASN A 21 -30.86 -0.65 1.72
CA ASN A 21 -29.63 -0.26 1.05
C ASN A 21 -29.38 -1.11 -0.21
N VAL A 22 -29.65 -2.42 -0.14
CA VAL A 22 -29.54 -3.33 -1.29
C VAL A 22 -30.57 -2.99 -2.37
N ASP A 23 -31.81 -2.68 -1.99
CA ASP A 23 -32.86 -2.32 -2.94
C ASP A 23 -32.58 -0.95 -3.60
N ALA A 24 -32.11 0.03 -2.83
CA ALA A 24 -31.70 1.34 -3.34
C ALA A 24 -30.54 1.22 -4.35
N PHE A 25 -29.52 0.42 -4.01
CA PHE A 25 -28.39 0.11 -4.89
C PHE A 25 -28.82 -0.58 -6.16
N ARG A 26 -29.63 -1.64 -6.07
CA ARG A 26 -30.12 -2.37 -7.25
C ARG A 26 -30.84 -1.45 -8.21
N ARG A 27 -31.68 -0.56 -7.70
CA ARG A 27 -32.40 0.41 -8.52
C ARG A 27 -31.45 1.39 -9.21
N LYS A 28 -30.56 2.03 -8.45
CA LYS A 28 -29.66 3.06 -8.98
C LYS A 28 -28.61 2.51 -9.94
N ALA A 29 -28.04 1.34 -9.63
CA ALA A 29 -27.12 0.64 -10.54
C ALA A 29 -27.81 0.19 -11.83
N SER A 30 -29.09 -0.21 -11.78
CA SER A 30 -29.86 -0.59 -12.97
C SER A 30 -30.22 0.63 -13.83
N GLU A 31 -30.59 1.75 -13.21
CA GLU A 31 -30.87 3.02 -13.90
C GLU A 31 -29.61 3.60 -14.56
N GLU A 32 -28.48 3.62 -13.86
CA GLU A 32 -27.21 4.09 -14.41
C GLU A 32 -26.65 3.16 -15.51
N ALA A 33 -26.78 1.84 -15.34
CA ALA A 33 -26.39 0.90 -16.40
C ALA A 33 -27.26 1.09 -17.66
N ALA A 34 -28.58 1.27 -17.50
CA ALA A 34 -29.47 1.55 -18.62
C ALA A 34 -29.13 2.88 -19.31
N ASN A 35 -28.85 3.94 -18.56
CA ASN A 35 -28.46 5.24 -19.11
C ASN A 35 -27.11 5.18 -19.85
N ASN A 36 -26.11 4.49 -19.28
CA ASN A 36 -24.81 4.29 -19.92
C ASN A 36 -24.93 3.46 -21.21
N LEU A 37 -25.83 2.47 -21.25
CA LEU A 37 -26.12 1.68 -22.46
C LEU A 37 -26.84 2.50 -23.54
N LEU A 38 -27.69 3.47 -23.15
CA LEU A 38 -28.35 4.40 -24.07
C LEU A 38 -27.37 5.41 -24.69
N ASP A 39 -26.38 5.88 -23.91
CA ASP A 39 -25.35 6.82 -24.37
C ASP A 39 -24.34 6.20 -25.36
N LEU A 40 -24.20 4.87 -25.39
CA LEU A 40 -23.22 4.15 -26.21
C LEU A 40 -23.68 3.76 -27.63
N GLY A 41 -24.96 3.96 -27.98
CA GLY A 41 -25.48 3.74 -29.35
C GLY A 41 -25.51 2.27 -29.85
N SER A 42 -26.06 2.05 -31.06
CA SER A 42 -26.43 0.74 -31.62
C SER A 42 -25.27 -0.08 -32.22
N GLY A 43 -24.21 -0.32 -31.45
CA GLY A 43 -23.04 -1.09 -31.86
C GLY A 43 -22.26 -1.67 -30.69
N LEU A 44 -22.96 -2.26 -29.71
CA LEU A 44 -22.36 -2.67 -28.44
C LEU A 44 -21.56 -3.97 -28.56
N SER A 45 -20.29 -3.93 -28.18
CA SER A 45 -19.52 -5.13 -27.84
C SER A 45 -19.86 -5.58 -26.41
N ARG A 46 -19.64 -6.86 -26.12
CA ARG A 46 -19.88 -7.44 -24.79
C ARG A 46 -19.08 -6.73 -23.69
N GLU A 47 -17.86 -6.32 -24.02
CA GLU A 47 -16.92 -5.66 -23.12
C GLU A 47 -17.40 -4.25 -22.72
N ALA A 48 -18.02 -3.51 -23.64
CA ALA A 48 -18.59 -2.19 -23.35
C ALA A 48 -19.79 -2.30 -22.38
N ILE A 49 -20.59 -3.35 -22.53
CA ILE A 49 -21.73 -3.65 -21.65
C ILE A 49 -21.23 -4.07 -20.25
N GLU A 50 -20.27 -4.99 -20.18
CA GLU A 50 -19.68 -5.43 -18.91
C GLU A 50 -18.98 -4.27 -18.16
N GLY A 51 -18.30 -3.38 -18.89
CA GLY A 51 -17.69 -2.16 -18.34
C GLY A 51 -18.72 -1.17 -17.78
N ALA A 52 -19.83 -0.93 -18.48
CA ALA A 52 -20.89 -0.03 -18.02
C ALA A 52 -21.60 -0.55 -16.75
N ILE A 53 -21.85 -1.87 -16.69
CA ILE A 53 -22.43 -2.52 -15.52
C ILE A 53 -21.46 -2.45 -14.33
N THR A 54 -20.18 -2.75 -14.54
CA THR A 54 -19.14 -2.68 -13.51
C THR A 54 -19.02 -1.27 -12.95
N LYS A 55 -19.01 -0.25 -13.82
CA LYS A 55 -18.97 1.17 -13.42
C LYS A 55 -20.18 1.55 -12.57
N SER A 56 -21.38 1.17 -12.98
CA SER A 56 -22.62 1.49 -12.27
C SER A 56 -22.71 0.78 -10.90
N ILE A 57 -22.22 -0.47 -10.81
CA ILE A 57 -22.08 -1.18 -9.52
C ILE A 57 -21.08 -0.45 -8.60
N ASN A 58 -19.98 0.06 -9.15
CA ASN A 58 -18.96 0.76 -8.37
C ASN A 58 -19.38 2.15 -7.90
N ASP A 59 -20.07 2.93 -8.74
CA ASP A 59 -20.57 4.26 -8.42
C ASP A 59 -21.64 4.21 -7.31
N ASN A 60 -22.33 3.08 -7.18
CA ASN A 60 -23.34 2.83 -6.14
C ASN A 60 -22.80 2.03 -4.94
N SER A 61 -21.60 1.46 -5.01
CA SER A 61 -20.95 0.70 -3.93
C SER A 61 -20.89 1.41 -2.57
N PRO A 62 -20.75 2.76 -2.49
CA PRO A 62 -20.82 3.49 -1.21
C PRO A 62 -22.13 3.28 -0.45
N ASP A 63 -23.27 3.18 -1.15
CA ASP A 63 -24.61 3.01 -0.54
C ASP A 63 -24.79 1.62 0.09
N LEU A 64 -23.95 0.64 -0.29
CA LEU A 64 -23.94 -0.71 0.28
C LEU A 64 -22.92 -0.92 1.41
N GLY A 65 -22.07 0.06 1.70
CA GLY A 65 -20.94 -0.10 2.64
C GLY A 65 -19.81 -1.01 2.13
N LEU A 66 -19.92 -1.53 0.91
CA LEU A 66 -18.93 -2.40 0.26
C LEU A 66 -17.56 -1.72 0.11
N LYS A 67 -17.54 -0.41 -0.17
CA LYS A 67 -16.29 0.36 -0.28
C LYS A 67 -15.47 0.34 1.01
N SER A 68 -16.11 0.49 2.17
CA SER A 68 -15.42 0.44 3.48
C SER A 68 -14.88 -0.96 3.80
N LEU A 69 -15.58 -2.02 3.37
CA LEU A 69 -15.15 -3.40 3.57
C LEU A 69 -13.96 -3.74 2.67
N ILE A 70 -14.00 -3.31 1.40
CA ILE A 70 -12.91 -3.47 0.44
C ILE A 70 -11.68 -2.66 0.88
N ASP A 71 -11.87 -1.43 1.35
CA ASP A 71 -10.77 -0.58 1.85
C ASP A 71 -10.14 -1.16 3.13
N SER A 72 -10.94 -1.75 4.03
CA SER A 72 -10.42 -2.42 5.24
C SER A 72 -9.58 -3.66 4.97
N GLN A 73 -9.70 -4.26 3.77
CA GLN A 73 -8.94 -5.44 3.35
C GLN A 73 -7.69 -5.07 2.53
N LYS A 74 -7.46 -3.79 2.25
CA LYS A 74 -6.37 -3.34 1.39
C LYS A 74 -5.10 -3.04 2.20
N LYS A 75 -3.97 -3.49 1.63
CA LYS A 75 -2.63 -3.09 2.05
C LYS A 75 -2.51 -1.56 1.98
N LYS A 76 -1.95 -0.94 3.02
CA LYS A 76 -1.75 0.51 3.15
C LYS A 76 -0.31 0.94 2.91
N ILE A 77 0.65 0.03 3.01
CA ILE A 77 2.07 0.28 2.77
C ILE A 77 2.59 -0.74 1.76
N LEU A 78 3.34 -0.28 0.75
CA LEU A 78 4.16 -1.14 -0.11
C LEU A 78 5.64 -0.89 0.19
N ILE A 79 6.38 -1.95 0.52
CA ILE A 79 7.85 -1.93 0.45
C ILE A 79 8.23 -2.36 -0.96
N SER A 80 8.90 -1.46 -1.68
CA SER A 80 9.33 -1.67 -3.07
C SER A 80 10.85 -1.84 -3.09
N GLN A 81 11.32 -3.04 -3.40
CA GLN A 81 12.72 -3.43 -3.33
C GLN A 81 13.10 -4.39 -4.46
N THR A 82 14.41 -4.52 -4.68
CA THR A 82 14.95 -5.64 -5.45
C THR A 82 15.17 -6.85 -4.55
N TYR A 83 15.22 -8.05 -5.13
CA TYR A 83 15.48 -9.27 -4.36
C TYR A 83 16.78 -9.22 -3.55
N PRO A 84 17.93 -8.76 -4.12
CA PRO A 84 19.18 -8.63 -3.35
C PRO A 84 19.13 -7.60 -2.20
N ASP A 85 18.17 -6.68 -2.21
CA ASP A 85 18.01 -5.67 -1.16
C ASP A 85 17.07 -6.11 -0.03
N LYS A 86 16.62 -7.36 -0.05
CA LYS A 86 15.80 -7.96 1.01
C LYS A 86 16.33 -7.66 2.42
N PRO A 87 17.63 -7.81 2.74
CA PRO A 87 18.11 -7.52 4.10
C PRO A 87 17.80 -6.10 4.59
N PHE A 88 17.81 -5.12 3.68
CA PHE A 88 17.48 -3.74 4.05
C PHE A 88 15.96 -3.52 4.13
N ALA A 89 15.19 -4.13 3.22
CA ALA A 89 13.74 -4.14 3.27
C ALA A 89 13.20 -4.81 4.56
N ASP A 90 13.83 -5.88 5.01
CA ASP A 90 13.51 -6.56 6.27
C ASP A 90 13.68 -5.63 7.48
N ILE A 91 14.73 -4.79 7.50
CA ILE A 91 14.92 -3.79 8.57
C ILE A 91 13.77 -2.77 8.57
N ILE A 92 13.35 -2.28 7.39
CA ILE A 92 12.20 -1.38 7.26
C ILE A 92 10.93 -2.05 7.77
N TYR A 93 10.68 -3.29 7.35
CA TYR A 93 9.53 -4.08 7.78
C TYR A 93 9.50 -4.24 9.31
N GLN A 94 10.61 -4.66 9.92
CA GLN A 94 10.70 -4.83 11.38
C GLN A 94 10.47 -3.51 12.13
N MET A 95 10.95 -2.39 11.59
CA MET A 95 10.75 -1.07 12.17
C MET A 95 9.29 -0.59 12.07
N LEU A 96 8.57 -0.95 11.00
CA LEU A 96 7.13 -0.70 10.90
C LEU A 96 6.36 -1.50 11.96
N LEU A 97 6.65 -2.81 12.09
CA LEU A 97 6.00 -3.66 13.11
C LEU A 97 6.27 -3.14 14.53
N HIS A 98 7.50 -2.70 14.81
CA HIS A 98 7.86 -2.11 16.10
C HIS A 98 7.04 -0.86 16.44
N ASN A 99 6.65 -0.10 15.41
CA ASN A 99 5.76 1.06 15.50
C ASN A 99 4.28 0.69 15.32
N ASN A 100 3.91 -0.53 15.72
CA ASN A 100 2.54 -1.03 15.76
C ASN A 100 1.81 -1.02 14.40
N VAL A 101 2.54 -1.02 13.28
CA VAL A 101 1.93 -1.21 11.97
C VAL A 101 1.55 -2.68 11.81
N PRO A 102 0.29 -3.02 11.52
CA PRO A 102 -0.12 -4.40 11.30
C PRO A 102 0.56 -5.01 10.07
N ALA A 103 1.01 -6.26 10.16
CA ALA A 103 1.59 -6.98 9.01
C ALA A 103 0.58 -7.13 7.85
N GLU A 104 -0.71 -7.26 8.17
CA GLU A 104 -1.82 -7.26 7.22
C GLU A 104 -1.96 -5.96 6.44
N ASP A 105 -1.45 -4.83 6.92
CA ASP A 105 -1.46 -3.55 6.22
C ASP A 105 -0.23 -3.36 5.31
N ILE A 106 0.75 -4.26 5.38
CA ILE A 106 2.01 -4.17 4.63
C ILE A 106 2.00 -5.16 3.47
N LEU A 107 2.38 -4.67 2.29
CA LEU A 107 2.71 -5.45 1.10
C LEU A 107 4.23 -5.48 0.95
N TYR A 108 4.81 -6.68 1.05
CA TYR A 108 6.23 -6.92 0.92
C TYR A 108 6.43 -8.31 0.27
N THR A 109 6.66 -8.30 -1.05
CA THR A 109 6.44 -9.47 -1.93
C THR A 109 7.38 -10.66 -1.68
N ASN A 110 8.56 -10.43 -1.11
CA ASN A 110 9.50 -11.47 -0.68
C ASN A 110 9.76 -11.44 0.84
N CYS A 111 8.76 -10.99 1.62
CA CYS A 111 8.75 -11.16 3.07
C CYS A 111 8.78 -12.65 3.44
N ASP A 112 9.31 -13.01 4.59
CA ASP A 112 9.22 -14.39 5.10
C ASP A 112 7.83 -14.71 5.68
N ASP A 113 7.07 -13.66 6.04
CA ASP A 113 5.68 -13.74 6.44
C ASP A 113 4.75 -13.74 5.22
N GLU A 114 3.96 -14.80 5.07
CA GLU A 114 3.01 -14.97 3.98
C GLU A 114 1.93 -13.89 3.97
N ILE A 115 1.54 -13.37 5.15
CA ILE A 115 0.47 -12.38 5.25
C ILE A 115 0.81 -11.09 4.49
N CYS A 116 2.11 -10.79 4.33
CA CYS A 116 2.60 -9.61 3.62
C CYS A 116 2.78 -9.83 2.11
N ARG A 117 2.66 -11.06 1.61
CA ARG A 117 2.89 -11.39 0.20
C ARG A 117 1.63 -11.19 -0.64
N VAL A 118 1.84 -11.22 -1.96
CA VAL A 118 0.74 -11.40 -2.90
C VAL A 118 0.16 -12.80 -2.70
N PRO A 119 -1.19 -12.96 -2.66
CA PRO A 119 -1.81 -14.27 -2.50
C PRO A 119 -1.35 -15.28 -3.55
N GLU A 120 -1.22 -16.55 -3.13
CA GLU A 120 -0.83 -17.64 -4.02
C GLU A 120 -1.76 -17.73 -5.24
N GLY A 121 -1.17 -17.99 -6.41
CA GLY A 121 -1.90 -18.08 -7.68
C GLY A 121 -2.14 -16.75 -8.40
N ARG A 122 -1.72 -15.61 -7.82
CA ARG A 122 -1.77 -14.30 -8.50
C ARG A 122 -0.39 -13.84 -8.96
N GLY A 123 -0.33 -13.30 -10.18
CA GLY A 123 0.86 -12.63 -10.70
C GLY A 123 1.11 -11.34 -9.92
N VAL A 124 2.36 -11.10 -9.51
CA VAL A 124 2.74 -9.90 -8.74
C VAL A 124 2.35 -8.63 -9.49
N TYR A 125 2.68 -8.53 -10.78
CA TYR A 125 2.36 -7.36 -11.58
C TYR A 125 0.85 -7.12 -11.74
N ASP A 126 0.06 -8.18 -11.88
CA ASP A 126 -1.39 -8.07 -12.02
C ASP A 126 -2.01 -7.64 -10.69
N TYR A 127 -1.56 -8.22 -9.57
CA TYR A 127 -1.99 -7.80 -8.25
C TYR A 127 -1.67 -6.34 -7.96
N LEU A 128 -0.45 -5.90 -8.29
CA LEU A 128 -0.06 -4.50 -8.15
C LEU A 128 -0.95 -3.65 -9.09
N ARG A 129 -1.12 -3.99 -10.38
CA ARG A 129 -1.98 -3.22 -11.30
C ARG A 129 -3.42 -3.09 -10.77
N GLU A 130 -4.03 -4.17 -10.32
CA GLU A 130 -5.36 -4.19 -9.70
C GLU A 130 -5.43 -3.27 -8.46
N PHE A 131 -4.39 -3.26 -7.63
CA PHE A 131 -4.32 -2.46 -6.41
C PHE A 131 -4.03 -0.97 -6.64
N PHE A 132 -3.18 -0.63 -7.61
CA PHE A 132 -2.67 0.74 -7.81
C PHE A 132 -3.37 1.49 -8.96
N VAL A 133 -3.87 0.79 -9.97
CA VAL A 133 -4.43 1.41 -11.20
C VAL A 133 -5.94 1.22 -11.26
N GLU A 134 -6.42 0.01 -11.02
CA GLU A 134 -7.83 -0.37 -11.21
C GLU A 134 -8.65 -0.25 -9.92
N SER A 135 -7.97 0.02 -8.80
CA SER A 135 -8.59 0.21 -7.50
C SER A 135 -9.37 1.54 -7.45
N TYR A 136 -10.69 1.44 -7.42
CA TYR A 136 -11.62 2.56 -7.14
C TYR A 136 -11.59 3.06 -5.69
N SER A 137 -10.63 2.59 -4.88
CA SER A 137 -10.42 3.05 -3.50
C SER A 137 -9.86 4.46 -3.50
N THR A 138 -10.37 5.29 -2.59
CA THR A 138 -9.78 6.61 -2.32
C THR A 138 -8.55 6.52 -1.41
N GLN A 139 -8.28 5.34 -0.85
CA GLN A 139 -7.17 5.12 0.06
C GLN A 139 -5.90 4.88 -0.75
N LYS A 140 -5.09 5.94 -0.89
CA LYS A 140 -3.78 5.86 -1.52
C LYS A 140 -2.82 5.10 -0.62
N ILE A 141 -2.21 4.08 -1.18
CA ILE A 141 -1.14 3.30 -0.55
C ILE A 141 0.15 4.12 -0.48
N PHE A 142 0.84 4.00 0.64
CA PHE A 142 2.10 4.66 0.91
C PHE A 142 3.27 3.78 0.44
N VAL A 143 4.20 4.31 -0.36
CA VAL A 143 5.29 3.49 -0.93
C VAL A 143 6.63 3.81 -0.29
N LEU A 144 7.32 2.77 0.19
CA LEU A 144 8.68 2.87 0.72
C LEU A 144 9.63 2.26 -0.31
N PHE A 145 10.36 3.12 -1.02
CA PHE A 145 11.34 2.69 -2.02
C PHE A 145 12.66 2.34 -1.36
N VAL A 146 13.12 1.11 -1.60
CA VAL A 146 14.47 0.66 -1.30
C VAL A 146 15.30 0.77 -2.57
N THR A 147 16.21 1.74 -2.59
CA THR A 147 17.05 2.05 -3.76
C THR A 147 18.50 1.69 -3.50
N SER A 148 19.17 1.06 -4.48
CA SER A 148 20.56 0.64 -4.39
C SER A 148 21.16 0.48 -5.80
N GLU A 149 22.43 0.11 -5.88
CA GLU A 149 23.05 -0.26 -7.15
C GLU A 149 22.38 -1.48 -7.81
N ASN A 150 21.75 -2.37 -7.03
CA ASN A 150 20.94 -3.46 -7.58
C ASN A 150 19.70 -2.94 -8.32
N THR A 151 19.20 -1.77 -7.93
CA THR A 151 18.03 -1.16 -8.57
C THR A 151 18.33 -0.65 -9.98
N LYS A 152 19.59 -0.30 -10.32
CA LYS A 152 19.95 0.18 -11.68
C LYS A 152 19.52 -0.78 -12.79
N VAL A 153 19.60 -2.09 -12.55
CA VAL A 153 19.26 -3.13 -13.53
C VAL A 153 17.75 -3.22 -13.76
N SER A 154 16.94 -2.84 -12.76
CA SER A 154 15.47 -2.87 -12.80
C SER A 154 14.85 -1.47 -12.86
N TRP A 155 15.67 -0.42 -12.90
CA TRP A 155 15.24 0.98 -12.82
C TRP A 155 14.34 1.35 -14.01
N GLY A 156 14.70 0.90 -15.22
CA GLY A 156 13.88 1.10 -16.42
C GLY A 156 12.46 0.55 -16.29
N ALA A 157 12.29 -0.63 -15.68
CA ALA A 157 10.96 -1.20 -15.44
C ALA A 157 10.20 -0.46 -14.31
N ILE A 158 10.92 0.07 -13.32
CA ILE A 158 10.37 0.91 -12.25
C ILE A 158 9.99 2.30 -12.77
N THR A 159 10.60 2.83 -13.84
CA THR A 159 10.34 4.17 -14.39
C THR A 159 9.38 4.19 -15.57
N GLU A 160 9.41 3.20 -16.48
CA GLU A 160 8.64 3.18 -17.73
C GLU A 160 7.13 2.96 -17.50
N VAL A 161 6.77 2.06 -16.58
CA VAL A 161 5.39 1.89 -16.08
C VAL A 161 5.16 2.76 -14.82
N GLY A 162 6.25 3.26 -14.24
CA GLY A 162 6.50 4.02 -13.01
C GLY A 162 6.00 5.45 -12.87
N ALA A 163 6.48 6.27 -13.80
CA ALA A 163 6.66 7.71 -13.55
C ALA A 163 5.35 8.48 -13.36
N SER A 164 4.26 8.01 -13.96
CA SER A 164 2.93 8.62 -13.81
C SER A 164 2.26 8.28 -12.47
N TRP A 165 2.58 7.13 -11.87
CA TRP A 165 1.98 6.72 -10.58
C TRP A 165 2.81 7.13 -9.37
N ILE A 166 4.15 7.03 -9.46
CA ILE A 166 5.10 7.40 -8.39
C ILE A 166 4.91 8.87 -7.96
N THR A 167 4.61 9.73 -8.93
CA THR A 167 4.41 11.17 -8.73
C THR A 167 3.08 11.51 -8.06
N GLN A 168 2.12 10.58 -8.00
CA GLN A 168 0.78 10.78 -7.43
C GLN A 168 0.54 10.08 -6.08
N VAL A 169 1.53 9.31 -5.60
CA VAL A 169 1.49 8.57 -4.33
C VAL A 169 2.49 9.13 -3.32
N ASP A 170 2.09 9.15 -2.05
CA ASP A 170 3.00 9.50 -0.98
C ASP A 170 4.07 8.41 -0.83
N HIS A 171 5.33 8.84 -0.80
CA HIS A 171 6.44 7.91 -0.74
C HIS A 171 7.59 8.41 0.14
N LYS A 172 8.43 7.47 0.58
CA LYS A 172 9.74 7.72 1.21
C LYS A 172 10.80 6.88 0.50
N ILE A 173 12.02 7.42 0.45
CA ILE A 173 13.18 6.76 -0.14
C ILE A 173 14.15 6.35 0.98
N PHE A 174 14.48 5.07 1.00
CA PHE A 174 15.50 4.43 1.81
C PHE A 174 16.59 3.93 0.85
N ASN A 175 17.72 4.62 0.84
CA ASN A 175 18.76 4.42 -0.14
C ASN A 175 19.95 3.65 0.41
N VAL A 176 20.63 2.88 -0.43
CA VAL A 176 21.91 2.23 -0.14
C VAL A 176 22.99 2.94 -0.95
N HIS A 177 23.92 3.60 -0.25
CA HIS A 177 25.10 4.23 -0.85
C HIS A 177 25.96 3.18 -1.58
N PRO A 178 26.56 3.49 -2.75
CA PRO A 178 26.70 4.80 -3.40
C PRO A 178 25.60 5.17 -4.40
N PHE A 179 24.50 4.41 -4.47
CA PHE A 179 23.41 4.72 -5.39
C PHE A 179 22.84 6.12 -5.10
N ARG A 180 22.45 6.83 -6.17
CA ARG A 180 21.76 8.10 -6.07
C ARG A 180 20.36 7.90 -6.66
N PRO A 181 19.28 8.09 -5.88
CA PRO A 181 17.94 8.15 -6.42
C PRO A 181 17.82 9.25 -7.47
N GLU A 182 17.08 8.98 -8.53
CA GLU A 182 16.83 9.92 -9.63
C GLU A 182 15.32 10.01 -9.89
N HIS A 183 14.92 10.94 -10.76
CA HIS A 183 13.55 10.97 -11.26
C HIS A 183 13.12 9.61 -11.85
N PRO A 184 11.84 9.22 -11.67
CA PRO A 184 10.69 10.02 -11.23
C PRO A 184 10.48 10.06 -9.70
N LEU A 185 11.39 9.50 -8.90
CA LEU A 185 11.32 9.68 -7.44
C LEU A 185 11.55 11.16 -7.10
N ASN A 186 10.98 11.62 -5.99
CA ASN A 186 11.26 12.95 -5.48
C ASN A 186 12.64 12.98 -4.81
N ASP A 187 13.66 13.23 -5.62
CA ASP A 187 15.07 13.39 -5.22
C ASP A 187 15.40 14.83 -4.79
N GLU A 188 14.42 15.72 -4.70
CA GLU A 188 14.60 17.06 -4.12
C GLU A 188 14.43 17.06 -2.59
N VAL A 189 13.76 16.03 -2.05
CA VAL A 189 13.54 15.85 -0.61
C VAL A 189 14.60 14.92 -0.03
N GLN A 190 15.05 15.20 1.20
CA GLN A 190 16.03 14.37 1.91
C GLN A 190 15.61 12.89 1.91
N TRP A 191 16.42 12.02 1.32
CA TRP A 191 16.30 10.56 1.46
C TRP A 191 17.16 10.05 2.63
N GLN A 192 16.87 8.84 3.10
CA GLN A 192 17.70 8.16 4.09
C GLN A 192 18.79 7.40 3.35
N SER A 193 20.01 7.34 3.91
CA SER A 193 21.14 6.64 3.27
C SER A 193 21.78 5.62 4.20
N THR A 194 21.82 4.36 3.79
CA THR A 194 22.49 3.25 4.47
C THR A 194 23.75 2.91 3.72
N ASN A 195 24.82 2.54 4.42
CA ASN A 195 26.05 2.07 3.80
C ASN A 195 26.03 0.55 3.66
N ARG A 196 26.76 0.04 2.68
CA ARG A 196 26.99 -1.39 2.45
C ARG A 196 28.47 -1.61 2.16
N GLU A 197 29.03 -2.72 2.61
CA GLU A 197 30.46 -3.04 2.41
C GLU A 197 30.86 -3.02 0.92
N GLU A 198 30.09 -3.70 0.08
CA GLU A 198 30.20 -3.60 -1.37
C GLU A 198 28.92 -2.97 -1.95
N PRO A 199 28.99 -2.31 -3.12
CA PRO A 199 27.83 -1.59 -3.66
C PRO A 199 26.56 -2.45 -3.85
N THR A 200 26.72 -3.76 -4.05
CA THR A 200 25.61 -4.70 -4.31
C THR A 200 25.42 -5.76 -3.23
N ARG A 201 26.38 -5.99 -2.31
CA ARG A 201 26.34 -7.06 -1.30
C ARG A 201 27.18 -6.75 -0.05
N GLY A 202 27.07 -7.60 0.97
CA GLY A 202 27.81 -7.45 2.22
C GLY A 202 27.00 -6.78 3.32
N GLU A 203 27.65 -6.53 4.45
CA GLU A 203 27.00 -6.03 5.65
C GLU A 203 26.49 -4.59 5.46
N LEU A 204 25.27 -4.33 5.96
CA LEU A 204 24.68 -3.00 6.02
C LEU A 204 25.10 -2.31 7.31
N TRP A 205 25.35 -1.01 7.26
CA TRP A 205 25.60 -0.21 8.46
C TRP A 205 25.15 1.24 8.26
N MET A 206 24.94 1.96 9.35
CA MET A 206 24.54 3.37 9.32
C MET A 206 25.44 4.23 10.19
N ILE A 207 25.60 5.50 9.81
CA ILE A 207 26.09 6.54 10.73
C ILE A 207 24.95 7.04 11.62
N PRO A 208 25.25 7.63 12.79
CA PRO A 208 24.21 8.14 13.70
C PRO A 208 23.19 9.08 13.07
N LEU A 209 23.63 9.93 12.13
CA LEU A 209 22.74 10.84 11.38
C LEU A 209 21.74 10.05 10.53
N ASN A 210 22.20 9.06 9.77
CA ASN A 210 21.34 8.28 8.88
C ASN A 210 20.41 7.34 9.65
N ALA A 211 20.83 6.86 10.82
CA ALA A 211 19.96 6.14 11.74
C ALA A 211 18.83 7.04 12.27
N ASP A 212 19.13 8.31 12.59
CA ASP A 212 18.11 9.27 13.02
C ASP A 212 17.09 9.59 11.91
N VAL A 213 17.57 9.83 10.69
CA VAL A 213 16.73 10.06 9.51
C VAL A 213 15.88 8.83 9.18
N PHE A 214 16.43 7.62 9.38
CA PHE A 214 15.67 6.38 9.22
C PHE A 214 14.46 6.35 10.16
N CYS A 215 14.69 6.53 11.47
CA CYS A 215 13.60 6.57 12.45
C CYS A 215 12.59 7.67 12.13
N GLN A 216 13.05 8.88 11.79
CA GLN A 216 12.18 9.99 11.40
C GLN A 216 11.25 9.63 10.23
N LYS A 217 11.76 8.92 9.21
CA LYS A 217 10.94 8.52 8.06
C LYS A 217 9.90 7.49 8.43
N ILE A 218 10.25 6.47 9.23
CA ILE A 218 9.29 5.47 9.72
C ILE A 218 8.19 6.15 10.54
N GLU A 219 8.58 7.06 11.43
CA GLU A 219 7.65 7.84 12.26
C GLU A 219 6.70 8.69 11.40
N ALA A 220 7.20 9.33 10.35
CA ALA A 220 6.39 10.13 9.44
C ALA A 220 5.40 9.26 8.63
N VAL A 221 5.75 8.03 8.29
CA VAL A 221 4.83 7.06 7.65
C VAL A 221 3.72 6.66 8.62
N CYS A 222 4.07 6.42 9.89
CA CYS A 222 3.08 6.12 10.93
C CYS A 222 2.12 7.31 11.12
N ASP A 223 2.63 8.54 11.21
CA ASP A 223 1.81 9.75 11.33
C ASP A 223 0.86 9.92 10.13
N ALA A 224 1.37 9.72 8.90
CA ALA A 224 0.59 9.87 7.67
C ALA A 224 -0.57 8.86 7.57
N LEU A 225 -0.39 7.67 8.13
CA LEU A 225 -1.37 6.58 8.08
C LEU A 225 -2.18 6.41 9.37
N GLY A 226 -1.90 7.22 10.39
CA GLY A 226 -2.62 7.22 11.66
C GLY A 226 -2.25 6.07 12.61
N TYR A 227 -1.05 5.49 12.48
CA TYR A 227 -0.56 4.46 13.40
C TYR A 227 0.13 5.07 14.63
N GLU A 228 0.00 4.40 15.77
CA GLU A 228 0.69 4.79 17.00
C GLU A 228 2.17 4.42 16.91
N LYS A 229 3.05 5.42 16.82
CA LYS A 229 4.51 5.24 16.79
C LYS A 229 5.14 5.21 18.18
N LYS A 230 6.27 4.51 18.31
CA LYS A 230 7.13 4.54 19.50
C LYS A 230 7.91 5.85 19.57
N THR A 231 8.55 6.11 20.70
CA THR A 231 9.36 7.32 20.86
C THR A 231 10.60 7.27 19.97
N ARG A 232 11.15 8.43 19.60
CA ARG A 232 12.41 8.51 18.83
C ARG A 232 13.55 7.73 19.51
N ALA A 233 13.62 7.76 20.84
CA ALA A 233 14.65 7.05 21.60
C ALA A 233 14.48 5.53 21.46
N ASP A 234 13.25 5.02 21.62
CA ASP A 234 12.95 3.59 21.47
C ASP A 234 13.22 3.11 20.04
N ASN A 235 12.81 3.89 19.04
CA ASN A 235 13.06 3.59 17.64
C ASN A 235 14.56 3.48 17.33
N LYS A 236 15.39 4.41 17.84
CA LYS A 236 16.83 4.35 17.62
C LYS A 236 17.48 3.18 18.36
N ALA A 237 17.01 2.87 19.58
CA ALA A 237 17.49 1.73 20.34
C ALA A 237 17.18 0.42 19.62
N TYR A 238 15.94 0.24 19.14
CA TYR A 238 15.53 -0.94 18.40
C TYR A 238 16.25 -1.05 17.06
N LEU A 239 16.37 0.03 16.29
CA LEU A 239 17.13 0.05 15.04
C LEU A 239 18.58 -0.42 15.26
N GLY A 240 19.23 0.01 16.34
CA GLY A 240 20.59 -0.42 16.69
C GLY A 240 20.73 -1.92 16.98
N THR A 241 19.63 -2.64 17.22
CA THR A 241 19.64 -4.11 17.33
C THR A 241 19.56 -4.81 15.98
N LEU A 242 19.08 -4.11 14.95
CA LEU A 242 18.86 -4.65 13.60
C LEU A 242 20.03 -4.35 12.65
N ILE A 243 20.71 -3.23 12.86
CA ILE A 243 21.81 -2.78 12.01
C ILE A 243 22.90 -2.09 12.83
N PRO A 244 24.20 -2.39 12.56
CA PRO A 244 25.31 -1.68 13.18
C PRO A 244 25.23 -0.17 12.94
N ILE A 245 25.25 0.59 14.03
CA ILE A 245 25.38 2.06 13.99
C ILE A 245 26.80 2.40 14.44
N ARG A 246 27.61 2.92 13.51
CA ARG A 246 29.02 3.25 13.74
C ARG A 246 29.39 4.60 13.15
N SER A 247 30.40 5.25 13.73
CA SER A 247 30.99 6.45 13.13
C SER A 247 31.56 6.11 11.74
N ALA A 248 31.43 7.05 10.80
CA ALA A 248 32.06 6.94 9.48
C ALA A 248 33.59 6.94 9.60
#